data_AF-A0AAN7QQR1-F1
#
_entry.id   AF-A0AAN7QQR1-F1
#
_cell.length_a   1.000
_cell.length_b   1.000
_cell.length_c   1.000
_cell.angle_alpha   90.00
_cell.angle_beta   90.00
_cell.angle_gamma   90.00
#
_symmetry.space_group_name_H-M   'P 1'
#
loop_
_entity.id
_entity.type
_entity.pdbx_description
1 polymer ?
#
loop_
_entity_poly.entity_id
_entity_poly.type
_entity_poly.pdbx_seq_one_letter_code
_entity_poly.pdbx_strand_id
1 'polypeptide(L)' 'MYMAVAPDPDILVRSSGETRLSNFLLWQSSYSHLYCPAALQPDLELWHLVWAVLSYERGYPYLQKKSKQQ' A
#
# COMPACT_ATOMS: atom_id res chain seq x y z
N MET A 1 10.96 -13.80 -10.00
CA MET A 1 10.28 -12.56 -9.56
C MET A 1 10.79 -11.40 -10.39
N TYR A 2 9.91 -10.65 -11.05
CA TYR A 2 10.33 -9.50 -11.86
C TYR A 2 10.91 -8.34 -11.02
N MET A 3 10.52 -8.23 -9.75
CA MET A 3 11.01 -7.19 -8.82
C MET A 3 12.20 -7.63 -7.94
N ALA A 4 12.99 -8.63 -8.32
CA ALA A 4 14.10 -9.12 -7.48
C ALA A 4 15.20 -8.06 -7.19
N VAL A 5 15.21 -6.95 -7.92
CA VAL A 5 16.17 -5.84 -7.78
C VAL A 5 15.58 -4.67 -6.98
N ALA A 6 14.25 -4.61 -6.82
CA ALA A 6 13.56 -3.53 -6.12
C ALA A 6 13.15 -3.98 -4.71
N PRO A 7 13.20 -3.10 -3.70
CA PRO A 7 12.68 -3.41 -2.37
C PRO A 7 11.17 -3.69 -2.42
N ASP A 8 10.68 -4.49 -1.48
CA ASP A 8 9.26 -4.73 -1.33
C ASP A 8 8.53 -3.40 -1.01
N PRO A 9 7.34 -3.17 -1.58
CA PRO A 9 6.64 -1.90 -1.42
C PRO A 9 6.13 -1.74 0.02
N ASP A 10 6.29 -0.54 0.58
CA ASP A 10 5.73 -0.20 1.90
C ASP A 10 4.24 0.12 1.84
N ILE A 11 3.79 0.77 0.76
CA ILE A 11 2.42 1.25 0.57
C ILE A 11 1.93 0.76 -0.79
N LEU A 12 0.73 0.19 -0.81
CA LEU A 12 0.03 -0.16 -2.03
C LEU A 12 -1.24 0.67 -2.15
N VAL A 13 -1.30 1.54 -3.16
CA VAL A 13 -2.46 2.39 -3.45
C VAL A 13 -3.32 1.74 -4.53
N ARG A 14 -4.61 1.55 -4.26
CA ARG A 14 -5.58 1.06 -5.24
C ARG A 14 -6.79 2.00 -5.32
N SER A 15 -6.91 2.74 -6.41
CA SER A 15 -8.07 3.58 -6.71
C SER A 15 -9.32 2.75 -7.01
N SER A 16 -10.47 3.42 -7.17
CA SER A 16 -11.79 2.82 -7.51
C SER A 16 -12.57 2.20 -6.35
N GLY A 17 -12.15 2.41 -5.10
CA GLY A 17 -12.90 1.94 -3.92
C GLY A 17 -12.95 0.42 -3.72
N GLU A 18 -12.26 -0.36 -4.56
CA GLU A 18 -12.23 -1.81 -4.44
C GLU A 18 -11.19 -2.26 -3.40
N THR A 19 -11.60 -3.10 -2.45
CA THR A 19 -10.74 -3.69 -1.42
C THR A 19 -10.16 -5.04 -1.88
N ARG A 20 -9.60 -5.11 -3.09
CA ARG A 20 -9.05 -6.35 -3.67
C ARG A 20 -7.69 -6.15 -4.31
N LEU A 21 -6.71 -7.01 -4.01
CA LEU A 21 -5.37 -6.98 -4.62
C LEU A 21 -5.36 -7.36 -6.11
N SER A 22 -6.34 -8.12 -6.57
CA SER A 22 -6.50 -8.54 -7.97
C SER A 22 -5.29 -9.23 -8.57
N ASN A 23 -4.62 -10.05 -7.76
CA ASN A 23 -3.40 -10.78 -8.13
C ASN A 23 -2.20 -9.87 -8.47
N PHE A 24 -2.20 -8.64 -7.95
CA PHE A 24 -1.08 -7.71 -8.09
C PHE A 24 -0.14 -7.84 -6.88
N LEU A 25 1.14 -8.15 -7.16
CA LEU A 25 2.23 -8.19 -6.18
C LEU A 25 1.91 -8.97 -4.89
N LEU A 26 1.27 -10.14 -5.00
CA LEU A 26 0.80 -10.90 -3.84
C LEU A 26 1.89 -11.19 -2.80
N TRP A 27 3.08 -11.60 -3.27
CA TRP A 27 4.18 -11.91 -2.35
C TRP A 27 4.79 -10.65 -1.76
N GLN A 28 5.09 -9.66 -2.61
CA GLN A 28 5.72 -8.41 -2.20
C GLN A 28 4.80 -7.55 -1.33
N SER A 29 3.47 -7.69 -1.47
CA SER A 29 2.48 -6.93 -0.71
C SER A 29 2.09 -7.53 0.64
N SER A 30 2.73 -8.62 1.06
CA SER A 30 2.39 -9.32 2.30
C SER A 30 2.47 -8.44 3.56
N TYR A 31 3.35 -7.42 3.53
CA TYR A 31 3.58 -6.48 4.63
C TYR A 31 3.26 -5.03 4.27
N SER A 32 2.76 -4.78 3.05
CA SER A 32 2.45 -3.43 2.61
C SER A 32 1.16 -2.90 3.24
N HIS A 33 1.11 -1.60 3.46
CA HIS A 33 -0.11 -0.92 3.84
C HIS A 33 -1.01 -0.70 2.62
N LEU A 34 -2.23 -1.25 2.65
CA LEU A 34 -3.20 -1.08 1.58
C LEU A 34 -4.01 0.20 1.78
N TYR A 35 -3.90 1.15 0.85
CA TYR A 35 -4.71 2.37 0.83
C TYR A 35 -5.64 2.35 -0.39
N CYS A 36 -6.95 2.27 -0.15
CA CYS A 36 -7.97 2.22 -1.19
C CYS A 36 -8.87 3.46 -1.15
N PRO A 37 -8.52 4.57 -1.82
CA PRO A 37 -9.41 5.72 -1.93
C PRO A 37 -10.61 5.39 -2.82
N ALA A 38 -11.77 5.98 -2.51
CA ALA A 38 -12.97 5.90 -3.35
C ALA A 38 -12.82 6.69 -4.67
N ALA A 39 -11.80 7.55 -4.77
CA ALA A 39 -11.48 8.28 -5.99
C ALA A 39 -11.12 7.32 -7.13
N LEU A 40 -11.60 7.65 -8.33
CA LEU A 40 -11.21 6.95 -9.56
C LEU A 40 -9.78 7.35 -9.95
N GLN A 41 -9.11 6.49 -10.72
CA GLN A 41 -7.74 6.75 -11.16
C GLN A 41 -7.52 8.12 -11.85
N PRO A 42 -8.41 8.60 -12.76
CA PRO A 42 -8.27 9.94 -13.33
C PRO A 42 -8.46 11.08 -12.32
N ASP A 43 -9.14 10.83 -11.20
CA ASP A 43 -9.44 11.82 -10.16
C ASP A 43 -8.47 11.72 -8.96
N LEU A 44 -7.38 10.97 -9.11
CA LEU A 44 -6.40 10.78 -8.04
C LEU A 44 -5.51 12.02 -7.89
N GLU A 45 -5.99 12.97 -7.09
CA GLU A 45 -5.24 14.17 -6.76
C GLU A 45 -4.11 13.94 -5.75
N LEU A 46 -3.17 14.89 -5.68
CA LEU A 46 -2.05 14.89 -4.73
C LEU A 46 -2.52 14.73 -3.27
N TRP A 47 -3.68 15.27 -2.91
CA TRP A 47 -4.25 15.11 -1.58
C TRP A 47 -4.45 13.65 -1.16
N HIS A 48 -4.85 12.79 -2.09
CA HIS A 48 -5.00 11.36 -1.83
C HIS A 48 -3.66 10.69 -1.55
N LEU A 49 -2.59 11.13 -2.22
CA LEU A 49 -1.23 10.67 -1.95
C LEU A 49 -0.78 11.08 -0.54
N VAL A 50 -1.00 12.35 -0.16
CA VAL A 50 -0.68 12.84 1.18
C VAL A 50 -1.43 12.05 2.24
N TRP A 51 -2.72 11.79 2.02
CA TRP A 51 -3.52 10.94 2.91
C TRP A 51 -3.02 9.50 2.99
N ALA A 52 -2.55 8.93 1.89
CA ALA A 52 -1.94 7.60 1.87
C ALA A 52 -0.70 7.53 2.76
N VAL A 53 0.18 8.53 2.65
CA VAL A 53 1.40 8.63 3.47
C VAL A 53 1.06 8.84 4.95
N LEU A 54 0.13 9.73 5.27
CA LEU A 54 -0.31 9.95 6.66
C LEU A 54 -0.93 8.68 7.28
N SER A 55 -1.71 7.95 6.49
CA SER A 55 -2.29 6.66 6.93
C SER A 55 -1.21 5.62 7.21
N TYR A 56 -0.18 5.56 6.35
CA TYR A 56 0.98 4.70 6.57
C TYR A 56 1.74 5.07 7.84
N GLU A 57 2.10 6.35 8.02
CA GLU A 57 2.80 6.82 9.22
C GLU A 57 2.03 6.48 10.51
N ARG A 58 0.70 6.60 10.48
CA ARG A 58 -0.15 6.20 11.61
C ARG A 58 -0.13 4.70 11.88
N GLY A 59 -0.06 3.88 10.83
CA GLY A 59 0.04 2.41 10.91
C GLY A 59 1.45 1.88 11.17
N TYR A 60 2.47 2.71 10.96
CA TYR A 60 3.89 2.35 10.99
C TYR A 60 4.33 1.63 12.27
N PRO A 61 3.92 2.05 13.49
CA PRO A 61 4.30 1.33 14.72
C PRO A 61 3.78 -0.11 14.78
N TYR A 62 2.63 -0.38 14.14
CA TYR A 62 2.03 -1.72 14.09
C TYR A 62 2.71 -2.59 13.03
N LEU A 63 3.08 -2.00 11.89
CA LEU A 63 3.81 -2.68 10.81
C LEU A 63 5.22 -3.10 11.25
N GLN A 64 5.93 -2.21 11.96
CA GLN A 64 7.25 -2.51 12.54
C GLN A 64 7.22 -3.71 13.51
N LYS A 65 6.18 -3.81 14.34
CA LYS A 65 6.03 -4.96 15.26
C LYS A 65 5.80 -6.27 14.49
N LYS A 66 5.05 -6.21 13.40
CA LYS A 66 4.70 -7.38 12.57
C LYS A 66 5.88 -7.87 11.73
N SER A 67 6.69 -6.95 11.22
CA SER A 67 7.94 -7.26 10.50
C SER A 67 9.01 -7.88 11.41
N LYS A 68 9.11 -7.45 12.68
CA LYS A 68 10.06 -8.02 13.66
C LYS A 68 9.66 -9.39 14.23
N GLN A 69 8.45 -9.87 13.96
CA GLN A 69 7.93 -11.15 14.45
C GLN A 69 8.23 -12.34 13.52
N GLN A 70 9.06 -12.14 12.49
CA GLN A 70 9.56 -13.17 11.59
C GLN A 70 11.05 -13.42 11.76
#